data_AF-A0A965UBN6-F1
#
_entry.id   AF-A0A965UBN6-F1
#
_cell.length_a   1.000
_cell.length_b   1.000
_cell.length_c   1.000
_cell.angle_alpha   90.00
_cell.angle_beta   90.00
_cell.angle_gamma   90.00
#
_symmetry.space_group_name_H-M   'P 1'
#
loop_
_entity.id
_entity.type
_entity.pdbx_description
1 polymer ?
#
loop_
_entity_poly.entity_id
_entity_poly.type
_entity_poly.pdbx_seq_one_letter_code
_entity_poly.pdbx_strand_id
1 'polypeptide(L)'
;MTKTRIIGRVKTLSCYFLCWGSAVAIPLASLRWFFPFKLVGSSPAIAQNLSNVFSFLQPALAGAAADAVLEGKTGEMLSRAMAARDGQWCLFVALCFVTAWLISLTIQLCWRGLFVHAKKVAQATTRAIRLYLLSMLAIVGVNAFVALICYLLGVQFIEGRNGWDYLLYFGGYVLNALAADLCFRLAAPAVISGRNAFFKRL
;
A
#
# COMPACT_ATOMS: atom_id res chain seq x y z
N MET A 1 -18.29 32.18 -3.15
CA MET A 1 -17.51 31.27 -2.26
C MET A 1 -16.62 32.15 -1.37
N THR A 2 -16.69 32.04 -0.05
CA THR A 2 -15.89 32.91 0.85
C THR A 2 -14.42 32.48 0.90
N LYS A 3 -13.48 33.44 0.95
CA LYS A 3 -12.02 33.23 0.99
C LYS A 3 -11.58 32.18 2.03
N THR A 4 -12.26 32.14 3.17
CA THR A 4 -12.04 31.18 4.27
C THR A 4 -12.34 29.73 3.89
N ARG A 5 -13.38 29.46 3.09
CA ARG A 5 -13.70 28.09 2.63
C ARG A 5 -12.66 27.57 1.64
N ILE A 6 -12.14 28.44 0.77
CA ILE A 6 -11.10 28.07 -0.20
C ILE A 6 -9.81 27.66 0.54
N ILE A 7 -9.37 28.48 1.51
CA ILE A 7 -8.18 28.18 2.33
C ILE A 7 -8.37 26.86 3.10
N GLY A 8 -9.55 26.61 3.66
CA GLY A 8 -9.85 25.35 4.34
C GLY A 8 -9.73 24.13 3.43
N ARG A 9 -10.30 24.20 2.22
CA ARG A 9 -10.23 23.12 1.22
C ARG A 9 -8.80 22.82 0.78
N VAL A 10 -8.02 23.87 0.51
CA VAL A 10 -6.62 23.73 0.11
C VAL A 10 -5.82 23.03 1.21
N LYS A 11 -5.96 23.45 2.47
CA LYS A 11 -5.28 22.81 3.61
C LYS A 11 -5.63 21.32 3.73
N THR A 12 -6.91 20.97 3.65
CA THR A 12 -7.34 19.56 3.72
C THR A 12 -6.77 18.74 2.56
N LEU A 13 -6.80 19.27 1.34
CA LEU A 13 -6.22 18.59 0.17
C LEU A 13 -4.72 18.40 0.33
N SER A 14 -3.99 19.42 0.79
CA SER A 14 -2.56 19.30 1.08
C SER A 14 -2.27 18.21 2.11
N CYS A 15 -3.04 18.12 3.20
CA CYS A 15 -2.88 17.03 4.17
C CYS A 15 -3.16 15.65 3.56
N TYR A 16 -4.18 15.53 2.71
CA TYR A 16 -4.46 14.28 1.99
C TYR A 16 -3.29 13.87 1.08
N PHE A 17 -2.79 14.81 0.27
CA PHE A 17 -1.63 14.57 -0.59
C PHE A 17 -0.40 14.18 0.23
N LEU A 18 -0.17 14.82 1.37
CA LEU A 18 0.99 14.55 2.21
C LEU A 18 0.87 13.18 2.88
N CYS A 19 -0.29 12.85 3.47
CA CYS A 19 -0.51 11.55 4.12
C CYS A 19 -0.49 10.38 3.12
N TRP A 20 -1.32 10.43 2.08
CA TRP A 20 -1.39 9.34 1.10
C TRP A 20 -0.16 9.30 0.20
N GLY A 21 0.40 10.46 -0.14
CA GLY A 21 1.63 10.57 -0.93
C GLY A 21 2.84 10.05 -0.18
N SER A 22 3.01 10.37 1.10
CA SER A 22 4.11 9.80 1.90
C SER A 22 3.93 8.30 2.13
N ALA A 23 2.69 7.84 2.36
CA ALA A 23 2.40 6.41 2.51
C ALA A 23 2.79 5.58 1.29
N VAL A 24 2.81 6.15 0.07
CA VAL A 24 3.30 5.47 -1.13
C VAL A 24 4.74 5.78 -1.50
N ALA A 25 5.15 7.03 -1.35
CA ALA A 25 6.50 7.46 -1.72
C ALA A 25 7.56 6.80 -0.84
N ILE A 26 7.34 6.71 0.49
CA ILE A 26 8.34 6.18 1.42
C ILE A 26 8.63 4.69 1.14
N PRO A 27 7.63 3.79 1.03
CA PRO A 27 7.90 2.38 0.74
C PRO A 27 8.53 2.15 -0.63
N LEU A 28 8.07 2.87 -1.66
CA LEU A 28 8.64 2.74 -3.01
C LEU A 28 10.09 3.28 -3.08
N ALA A 29 10.35 4.41 -2.44
CA ALA A 29 11.70 4.94 -2.29
C ALA A 29 12.60 3.96 -1.52
N SER A 30 12.05 3.33 -0.48
CA SER A 30 12.79 2.36 0.32
C SER A 30 13.15 1.11 -0.48
N LEU A 31 12.22 0.60 -1.29
CA LEU A 31 12.48 -0.47 -2.24
C LEU A 31 13.52 -0.06 -3.29
N ARG A 32 13.51 1.18 -3.77
CA ARG A 32 14.47 1.61 -4.80
C ARG A 32 15.88 1.82 -4.25
N TRP A 33 15.98 2.36 -3.04
CA TRP A 33 17.24 2.83 -2.48
C TRP A 33 17.85 1.91 -1.43
N PHE A 34 17.07 1.27 -0.55
CA PHE A 34 17.65 0.42 0.50
C PHE A 34 17.76 -1.05 0.09
N PHE A 35 16.87 -1.53 -0.79
CA PHE A 35 16.92 -2.90 -1.29
C PHE A 35 18.28 -3.26 -1.91
N PRO A 36 18.88 -2.44 -2.80
CA PRO A 36 20.13 -2.79 -3.47
C PRO A 36 21.34 -2.92 -2.53
N PHE A 37 21.26 -2.39 -1.31
CA PHE A 37 22.38 -2.47 -0.37
C PHE A 37 22.29 -3.66 0.57
N LYS A 38 21.10 -4.25 0.74
CA LYS A 38 20.85 -5.24 1.80
C LYS A 38 20.47 -6.62 1.28
N LEU A 39 19.83 -6.71 0.12
CA LEU A 39 19.15 -7.93 -0.34
C LEU A 39 19.47 -8.35 -1.78
N VAL A 40 20.45 -7.70 -2.42
CA VAL A 40 20.85 -8.04 -3.80
C VAL A 40 21.26 -9.49 -3.91
N GLY A 41 20.70 -10.17 -4.91
CA GLY A 41 20.98 -11.58 -5.18
C GLY A 41 20.29 -12.56 -4.25
N SER A 42 19.53 -12.10 -3.25
CA SER A 42 18.79 -12.96 -2.31
C SER A 42 17.30 -13.09 -2.66
N SER A 43 16.85 -12.41 -3.72
CA SER A 43 15.45 -12.39 -4.13
C SER A 43 14.90 -13.77 -4.45
N PRO A 44 13.61 -14.02 -4.21
CA PRO A 44 12.93 -15.26 -4.59
C PRO A 44 12.68 -15.34 -6.10
N ALA A 45 12.39 -16.54 -6.62
CA ALA A 45 12.04 -16.74 -8.03
C ALA A 45 10.55 -16.42 -8.26
N ILE A 46 10.18 -15.13 -8.18
CA ILE A 46 8.78 -14.72 -8.09
C ILE A 46 7.94 -15.11 -9.31
N ALA A 47 8.50 -15.04 -10.52
CA ALA A 47 7.80 -15.45 -11.74
C ALA A 47 7.43 -16.95 -11.69
N GLN A 48 8.33 -17.78 -11.18
CA GLN A 48 8.11 -19.21 -11.01
C GLN A 48 7.10 -19.49 -9.88
N ASN A 49 7.22 -18.81 -8.74
CA ASN A 49 6.28 -18.94 -7.63
C ASN A 49 4.84 -18.56 -8.06
N LEU A 50 4.69 -17.48 -8.82
CA LEU A 50 3.41 -17.06 -9.37
C LEU A 50 2.85 -18.08 -10.35
N SER A 51 3.65 -18.62 -11.26
CA SER A 51 3.19 -19.66 -12.20
C SER A 51 2.81 -20.97 -11.50
N ASN A 52 3.46 -21.29 -10.37
CA ASN A 52 3.14 -22.49 -9.59
C ASN A 52 1.78 -22.36 -8.89
N VAL A 53 1.43 -21.16 -8.42
CA VAL A 53 0.14 -20.89 -7.78
C VAL A 53 -0.97 -20.66 -8.82
N PHE A 54 -0.64 -19.99 -9.92
CA PHE A 54 -1.57 -19.62 -10.97
C PHE A 54 -1.08 -20.17 -12.31
N SER A 55 -1.41 -21.44 -12.59
CA SER A 55 -0.96 -22.15 -13.80
C SER A 55 -1.32 -21.42 -15.10
N PHE A 56 -2.44 -20.68 -15.12
CA PHE A 56 -2.83 -19.87 -16.29
C PHE A 56 -1.86 -18.73 -16.61
N LEU A 57 -1.01 -18.30 -15.66
CA LEU A 57 0.01 -17.27 -15.88
C LEU A 57 1.31 -17.83 -16.47
N GLN A 58 1.48 -19.15 -16.49
CA GLN A 58 2.69 -19.80 -16.98
C GLN A 58 3.15 -19.34 -18.38
N PRO A 59 2.29 -19.26 -19.42
CA PRO A 59 2.73 -18.77 -20.73
C PRO A 59 3.17 -17.30 -20.72
N ALA A 60 2.55 -16.47 -19.88
CA ALA A 60 2.90 -15.05 -19.76
C ALA A 60 4.19 -14.82 -18.96
N LEU A 61 4.50 -15.71 -18.00
CA LEU A 61 5.65 -15.58 -17.11
C LEU A 61 6.85 -16.44 -17.51
N ALA A 62 6.73 -17.31 -18.53
CA ALA A 62 7.77 -18.25 -18.93
C ALA A 62 9.12 -17.56 -19.25
N GLY A 63 9.09 -16.46 -20.00
CA GLY A 63 10.32 -15.69 -20.31
C GLY A 63 10.96 -15.09 -19.06
N ALA A 64 10.15 -14.43 -18.22
CA ALA A 64 10.64 -13.87 -16.96
C ALA A 64 11.21 -14.95 -16.01
N ALA A 65 10.56 -16.11 -15.94
CA ALA A 65 11.05 -17.23 -15.16
C ALA A 65 12.40 -17.75 -15.68
N ALA A 66 12.55 -17.91 -17.00
CA ALA A 66 13.79 -18.36 -17.64
C ALA A 66 14.97 -17.37 -17.43
N ASP A 67 14.70 -16.08 -17.52
CA ASP A 67 15.71 -15.04 -17.32
C ASP A 67 16.29 -15.05 -15.90
N ALA A 68 15.46 -15.36 -14.90
CA ALA A 68 15.80 -15.38 -13.49
C ALA A 68 16.39 -16.71 -12.97
N VAL A 69 16.52 -17.75 -13.82
CA VAL A 69 17.15 -19.03 -13.43
C VAL A 69 18.63 -18.80 -13.13
N LEU A 70 19.12 -19.30 -11.99
CA LEU A 70 20.53 -19.20 -11.59
C LEU A 70 21.33 -20.48 -11.87
N GLU A 71 20.66 -21.62 -11.95
CA GLU A 71 21.30 -22.92 -12.09
C GLU A 71 22.12 -23.01 -13.39
N GLY A 72 23.36 -23.49 -13.29
CA GLY A 72 24.27 -23.65 -14.42
C GLY A 72 24.84 -22.35 -15.02
N LYS A 73 24.48 -21.16 -14.50
CA LYS A 73 25.02 -19.87 -14.98
C LYS A 73 26.28 -19.47 -14.22
N THR A 74 27.26 -18.93 -14.94
CA THR A 74 28.53 -18.42 -14.37
C THR A 74 28.87 -17.03 -14.92
N GLY A 75 29.73 -16.30 -14.21
CA GLY A 75 30.25 -15.00 -14.64
C GLY A 75 29.16 -13.98 -14.94
N GLU A 76 29.21 -13.38 -16.12
CA GLU A 76 28.28 -12.32 -16.53
C GLU A 76 26.83 -12.80 -16.63
N MET A 77 26.60 -14.06 -17.04
CA MET A 77 25.25 -14.62 -17.14
C MET A 77 24.59 -14.78 -15.77
N LEU A 78 25.38 -15.11 -14.74
CA LEU A 78 24.90 -15.18 -13.36
C LEU A 78 24.51 -13.79 -12.86
N SER A 79 25.36 -12.78 -13.09
CA SER A 79 25.09 -11.39 -12.71
C SER A 79 23.79 -10.86 -13.34
N ARG A 80 23.58 -11.10 -14.65
CA ARG A 80 22.35 -10.71 -15.35
C ARG A 80 21.11 -11.41 -14.79
N ALA A 81 21.21 -12.70 -14.50
CA ALA A 81 20.10 -13.47 -13.94
C ALA A 81 19.72 -13.00 -12.53
N MET A 82 20.71 -12.68 -11.68
CA MET A 82 20.48 -12.11 -10.35
C MET A 82 19.81 -10.73 -10.44
N ALA A 83 20.28 -9.86 -11.33
CA ALA A 83 19.68 -8.55 -11.55
C ALA A 83 18.22 -8.64 -12.05
N ALA A 84 17.94 -9.59 -12.96
CA ALA A 84 16.59 -9.86 -13.43
C ALA A 84 15.68 -10.33 -12.28
N ARG A 85 16.17 -11.25 -11.45
CA ARG A 85 15.44 -11.79 -10.28
C ARG A 85 15.11 -10.69 -9.27
N ASP A 86 16.08 -9.84 -8.95
CA ASP A 86 15.91 -8.70 -8.05
C ASP A 86 14.91 -7.67 -8.61
N GLY A 87 15.01 -7.36 -9.91
CA GLY A 87 14.09 -6.46 -10.60
C GLY A 87 12.64 -6.97 -10.57
N GLN A 88 12.45 -8.26 -10.86
CA GLN A 88 11.14 -8.90 -10.80
C GLN A 88 10.54 -8.87 -9.39
N TRP A 89 11.35 -9.16 -8.38
CA TRP A 89 10.90 -9.13 -6.98
C TRP A 89 10.52 -7.72 -6.53
N CYS A 90 11.36 -6.72 -6.80
CA CYS A 90 11.05 -5.33 -6.48
C CYS A 90 9.77 -4.85 -7.17
N LEU A 91 9.59 -5.20 -8.45
CA LEU A 91 8.38 -4.87 -9.19
C LEU A 91 7.15 -5.52 -8.55
N PHE A 92 7.23 -6.81 -8.20
CA PHE A 92 6.14 -7.51 -7.55
C PHE A 92 5.73 -6.86 -6.21
N VAL A 93 6.70 -6.58 -5.33
CA VAL A 93 6.41 -5.93 -4.04
C VAL A 93 5.81 -4.54 -4.27
N ALA A 94 6.35 -3.75 -5.21
CA ALA A 94 5.83 -2.44 -5.54
C ALA A 94 4.39 -2.50 -6.06
N LEU A 95 4.07 -3.46 -6.94
CA LEU A 95 2.73 -3.67 -7.46
C LEU A 95 1.75 -4.04 -6.34
N CYS A 96 2.10 -5.03 -5.51
CA CYS A 96 1.28 -5.41 -4.36
C CYS A 96 0.98 -4.19 -3.47
N PHE A 97 2.02 -3.43 -3.13
CA PHE A 97 1.88 -2.25 -2.30
C PHE A 97 0.98 -1.19 -2.94
N VAL A 98 1.21 -0.83 -4.20
CA VAL A 98 0.41 0.16 -4.95
C VAL A 98 -1.04 -0.31 -5.09
N THR A 99 -1.29 -1.60 -5.31
CA THR A 99 -2.65 -2.15 -5.33
C THR A 99 -3.35 -1.99 -3.99
N ALA A 100 -2.71 -2.35 -2.88
CA ALA A 100 -3.27 -2.17 -1.54
C ALA A 100 -3.55 -0.69 -1.23
N TRP A 101 -2.63 0.20 -1.64
CA TRP A 101 -2.78 1.65 -1.53
C TRP A 101 -3.98 2.17 -2.34
N LEU A 102 -4.11 1.80 -3.62
CA LEU A 102 -5.22 2.21 -4.50
C LEU A 102 -6.57 1.77 -3.97
N ILE A 103 -6.68 0.51 -3.52
CA ILE A 103 -7.93 -0.02 -2.95
C ILE A 103 -8.27 0.74 -1.68
N SER A 104 -7.29 0.96 -0.80
CA SER A 104 -7.52 1.66 0.48
C SER A 104 -7.94 3.12 0.27
N LEU A 105 -7.30 3.81 -0.68
CA LEU A 105 -7.66 5.18 -1.06
C LEU A 105 -9.07 5.22 -1.63
N THR A 106 -9.42 4.29 -2.52
CA THR A 106 -10.76 4.18 -3.10
C THR A 106 -11.83 3.99 -2.03
N ILE A 107 -11.62 3.05 -1.10
CA ILE A 107 -12.54 2.83 0.03
C ILE A 107 -12.75 4.13 0.82
N GLN A 108 -11.68 4.86 1.12
CA GLN A 108 -11.78 6.11 1.85
C GLN A 108 -12.52 7.20 1.08
N LEU A 109 -12.24 7.36 -0.22
CA LEU A 109 -12.90 8.34 -1.07
C LEU A 109 -14.38 8.02 -1.24
N CYS A 110 -14.74 6.75 -1.40
CA CYS A 110 -16.13 6.29 -1.42
C CYS A 110 -16.86 6.62 -0.12
N TRP A 111 -16.24 6.33 1.04
CA TRP A 111 -16.82 6.72 2.33
C TRP A 111 -17.07 8.22 2.39
N ARG A 112 -16.09 9.04 1.99
CA ARG A 112 -16.22 10.50 1.99
C ARG A 112 -17.35 10.98 1.07
N GLY A 113 -17.47 10.39 -0.12
CA GLY A 113 -18.54 10.69 -1.09
C GLY A 113 -19.94 10.49 -0.53
N LEU A 114 -20.15 9.46 0.29
CA LEU A 114 -21.45 9.15 0.91
C LEU A 114 -21.92 10.20 1.92
N PHE A 115 -21.00 10.98 2.51
CA PHE A 115 -21.32 11.91 3.61
C PHE A 115 -21.21 13.40 3.24
N VAL A 116 -21.04 13.75 1.96
CA VAL A 116 -20.93 15.16 1.51
C VAL A 116 -22.21 15.97 1.81
N HIS A 117 -23.39 15.34 1.79
CA HIS A 117 -24.69 16.04 1.92
C HIS A 117 -25.59 15.42 3.01
N ALA A 118 -25.11 15.34 4.26
CA ALA A 118 -25.88 14.74 5.34
C ALA A 118 -27.11 15.60 5.74
N LYS A 119 -28.32 15.14 5.41
CA LYS A 119 -29.60 15.85 5.66
C LYS A 119 -30.26 15.58 7.04
N LYS A 120 -29.86 14.54 7.79
CA LYS A 120 -30.45 14.17 9.10
C LYS A 120 -29.36 13.94 10.15
N VAL A 121 -29.12 14.92 11.04
CA VAL A 121 -27.89 15.05 11.84
C VAL A 121 -27.61 13.88 12.80
N ALA A 122 -28.60 13.42 13.57
CA ALA A 122 -28.36 12.39 14.61
C ALA A 122 -28.20 10.96 14.04
N GLN A 123 -29.11 10.52 13.18
CA GLN A 123 -29.04 9.19 12.55
C GLN A 123 -27.86 9.08 11.56
N ALA A 124 -27.50 10.18 10.88
CA ALA A 124 -26.32 10.21 10.02
C ALA A 124 -25.01 10.05 10.81
N THR A 125 -24.96 10.49 12.06
CA THR A 125 -23.74 10.39 12.90
C THR A 125 -23.44 8.95 13.27
N THR A 126 -24.40 8.21 13.85
CA THR A 126 -24.20 6.80 14.22
C THR A 126 -23.88 5.94 13.00
N ARG A 127 -24.54 6.22 11.86
CA ARG A 127 -24.25 5.57 10.59
C ARG A 127 -22.84 5.90 10.08
N ALA A 128 -22.38 7.14 10.22
CA ALA A 128 -21.03 7.56 9.83
C ALA A 128 -19.94 6.88 10.68
N ILE A 129 -20.15 6.75 12.00
CA ILE A 129 -19.22 6.05 12.90
C ILE A 129 -19.12 4.57 12.51
N ARG A 130 -20.25 3.87 12.33
CA ARG A 130 -20.24 2.45 11.93
C ARG A 130 -19.57 2.25 10.58
N LEU A 131 -19.89 3.10 9.59
CA LEU A 131 -19.27 3.01 8.27
C LEU A 131 -17.78 3.37 8.31
N TYR A 132 -17.33 4.28 9.17
CA TYR A 132 -15.91 4.54 9.40
C TYR A 132 -15.20 3.29 9.92
N LEU A 133 -15.74 2.65 10.97
CA LEU A 133 -15.15 1.44 11.54
C LEU A 133 -15.09 0.30 10.51
N LEU A 134 -16.16 0.12 9.73
CA LEU A 134 -16.19 -0.87 8.64
C LEU A 134 -15.17 -0.54 7.54
N SER A 135 -15.05 0.72 7.14
CA SER A 135 -14.06 1.15 6.14
C SER A 135 -12.62 0.95 6.65
N MET A 136 -12.35 1.28 7.92
CA MET A 136 -11.03 1.04 8.52
C MET A 136 -10.72 -0.45 8.63
N LEU A 137 -11.69 -1.27 9.05
CA LEU A 137 -11.53 -2.73 9.08
C LEU A 137 -11.25 -3.29 7.69
N ALA A 138 -11.97 -2.81 6.66
CA ALA A 138 -11.74 -3.21 5.28
C ALA A 138 -10.34 -2.81 4.78
N ILE A 139 -9.88 -1.60 5.10
CA ILE A 139 -8.53 -1.12 4.75
C ILE A 139 -7.46 -1.97 5.43
N VAL A 140 -7.59 -2.22 6.74
CA VAL A 140 -6.66 -3.08 7.47
C VAL A 140 -6.67 -4.50 6.90
N GLY A 141 -7.85 -5.04 6.60
CA GLY A 141 -8.01 -6.37 6.01
C GLY A 141 -7.35 -6.49 4.63
N VAL A 142 -7.53 -5.51 3.75
CA VAL A 142 -6.87 -5.47 2.43
C VAL A 142 -5.36 -5.39 2.58
N ASN A 143 -4.85 -4.53 3.45
CA ASN A 143 -3.41 -4.40 3.68
C ASN A 143 -2.81 -5.68 4.26
N ALA A 144 -3.48 -6.31 5.23
CA ALA A 144 -3.05 -7.59 5.79
C ALA A 144 -3.09 -8.72 4.76
N PHE A 145 -4.13 -8.78 3.92
CA PHE A 145 -4.25 -9.79 2.86
C PHE A 145 -3.15 -9.65 1.81
N VAL A 146 -2.88 -8.43 1.35
CA VAL A 146 -1.83 -8.21 0.35
C VAL A 146 -0.44 -8.41 0.95
N ALA A 147 -0.21 -8.02 2.21
CA ALA A 147 1.00 -8.36 2.94
C ALA A 147 1.20 -9.88 3.03
N LEU A 148 0.13 -10.63 3.33
CA LEU A 148 0.18 -12.10 3.36
C LEU A 148 0.55 -12.68 2.00
N ILE A 149 0.00 -12.15 0.90
CA ILE A 149 0.40 -12.54 -0.46
C ILE A 149 1.90 -12.32 -0.69
N CYS A 150 2.44 -11.14 -0.33
CA CYS A 150 3.87 -10.88 -0.45
C CYS A 150 4.72 -11.84 0.37
N TYR A 151 4.26 -12.19 1.57
CA TYR A 151 4.95 -13.14 2.43
C TYR A 151 4.98 -14.54 1.81
N LEU A 152 3.81 -15.06 1.41
CA LEU A 152 3.64 -16.41 0.89
C LEU A 152 4.29 -16.60 -0.48
N LEU A 153 4.27 -15.60 -1.35
CA LEU A 153 4.84 -15.73 -2.70
C LEU A 153 6.33 -15.40 -2.78
N GLY A 154 6.91 -14.81 -1.73
CA GLY A 154 8.30 -14.36 -1.81
C GLY A 154 9.06 -14.32 -0.50
N VAL A 155 8.66 -13.48 0.46
CA VAL A 155 9.51 -13.18 1.64
C VAL A 155 9.89 -14.44 2.43
N GLN A 156 9.00 -15.44 2.51
CA GLN A 156 9.29 -16.69 3.22
C GLN A 156 10.47 -17.48 2.62
N PHE A 157 10.75 -17.29 1.33
CA PHE A 157 11.83 -17.96 0.59
C PHE A 157 13.16 -17.20 0.62
N ILE A 158 13.21 -16.02 1.23
CA ILE A 158 14.45 -15.24 1.38
C ILE A 158 15.22 -15.80 2.58
N GLU A 159 16.40 -16.36 2.33
CA GLU A 159 17.33 -16.84 3.35
C GLU A 159 18.00 -15.67 4.08
N GLY A 160 18.27 -15.81 5.38
CA GLY A 160 18.98 -14.78 6.16
C GLY A 160 18.19 -13.50 6.47
N ARG A 161 16.87 -13.48 6.20
CA ARG A 161 15.99 -12.33 6.48
C ARG A 161 16.01 -11.93 7.97
N ASN A 162 16.04 -10.63 8.23
CA ASN A 162 16.00 -10.05 9.57
C ASN A 162 14.91 -8.96 9.70
N GLY A 163 14.79 -8.35 10.89
CA GLY A 163 13.75 -7.37 11.18
C GLY A 163 13.69 -6.18 10.21
N TRP A 164 14.82 -5.74 9.68
CA TRP A 164 14.87 -4.65 8.70
C TRP A 164 14.26 -5.03 7.35
N ASP A 165 14.33 -6.31 6.96
CA ASP A 165 13.69 -6.78 5.72
C ASP A 165 12.18 -6.76 5.85
N TYR A 166 11.67 -7.14 7.03
CA TYR A 166 10.24 -7.01 7.32
C TYR A 166 9.78 -5.55 7.30
N LEU A 167 10.57 -4.61 7.82
CA LEU A 167 10.22 -3.18 7.73
C LEU A 167 10.20 -2.68 6.28
N LEU A 168 11.15 -3.12 5.46
CA LEU A 168 11.24 -2.73 4.06
C LEU A 168 10.06 -3.27 3.24
N TYR A 169 9.64 -4.52 3.47
CA TYR A 169 8.53 -5.13 2.73
C TYR A 169 7.15 -4.83 3.31
N PHE A 170 7.02 -4.65 4.63
CA PHE A 170 5.71 -4.56 5.29
C PHE A 170 5.40 -3.22 5.93
N GLY A 171 6.41 -2.37 6.19
CA GLY A 171 6.21 -1.06 6.81
C GLY A 171 5.22 -0.19 6.04
N GLY A 172 5.22 -0.29 4.71
CA GLY A 172 4.27 0.41 3.86
C GLY A 172 2.81 0.09 4.18
N TYR A 173 2.46 -1.18 4.40
CA TYR A 173 1.07 -1.57 4.67
C TYR A 173 0.53 -0.95 5.97
N VAL A 174 1.42 -0.79 6.97
CA VAL A 174 1.11 -0.09 8.21
C VAL A 174 0.94 1.40 7.94
N LEU A 175 1.87 2.03 7.21
CA LEU A 175 1.78 3.44 6.83
C LEU A 175 0.50 3.76 6.06
N ASN A 176 0.06 2.85 5.19
CA ASN A 176 -1.17 2.98 4.43
C ASN A 176 -2.42 3.02 5.33
N ALA A 177 -2.51 2.10 6.31
CA ALA A 177 -3.60 2.11 7.29
C ALA A 177 -3.58 3.35 8.19
N LEU A 178 -2.40 3.81 8.61
CA LEU A 178 -2.24 5.03 9.40
C LEU A 178 -2.62 6.29 8.62
N ALA A 179 -2.23 6.38 7.34
CA ALA A 179 -2.61 7.48 6.47
C ALA A 179 -4.13 7.56 6.29
N ALA A 180 -4.78 6.40 6.14
CA ALA A 180 -6.23 6.32 6.10
C ALA A 180 -6.86 6.85 7.39
N ASP A 181 -6.42 6.39 8.58
CA ASP A 181 -6.96 6.83 9.87
C ASP A 181 -6.84 8.34 10.05
N LEU A 182 -5.65 8.91 9.78
CA LEU A 182 -5.41 10.36 9.84
C LEU A 182 -6.36 11.10 8.90
N CYS A 183 -6.50 10.64 7.66
CA CYS A 183 -7.38 11.27 6.69
C CYS A 183 -8.87 11.13 7.04
N PHE A 184 -9.29 10.04 7.69
CA PHE A 184 -10.66 9.90 8.20
C PHE A 184 -10.94 10.90 9.30
N ARG A 185 -10.01 11.10 10.23
CA ARG A 185 -10.13 12.13 11.28
C ARG A 185 -10.20 13.54 10.70
N LEU A 186 -9.44 13.82 9.64
CA LEU A 186 -9.47 15.09 8.91
C LEU A 186 -10.78 15.32 8.15
N ALA A 187 -11.41 14.25 7.64
CA ALA A 187 -12.68 14.31 6.91
C ALA A 187 -13.92 14.06 7.78
N ALA A 188 -13.73 13.79 9.07
CA ALA A 188 -14.81 13.45 9.99
C ALA A 188 -15.78 14.65 10.14
N PRO A 189 -17.11 14.42 10.07
CA PRO A 189 -18.10 15.43 10.43
C PRO A 189 -17.82 15.96 11.85
N ALA A 190 -18.17 17.23 12.11
CA ALA A 190 -17.98 17.89 13.41
C ALA A 190 -18.64 17.17 14.62
N VAL A 191 -19.41 16.11 14.37
CA VAL A 191 -20.05 15.25 15.37
C VAL A 191 -19.14 14.09 15.83
N ILE A 192 -18.13 13.71 15.04
CA ILE A 192 -17.17 12.64 15.37
C ILE A 192 -15.86 13.22 15.94
N SER A 193 -15.41 14.38 15.44
CA SER A 193 -14.40 15.15 16.17
C SER A 193 -15.06 15.75 17.41
N GLY A 194 -14.61 15.36 18.60
CA GLY A 194 -15.05 15.98 19.86
C GLY A 194 -14.91 17.51 19.86
N ARG A 195 -15.51 18.15 20.88
CA ARG A 195 -15.77 19.60 21.11
C ARG A 195 -14.79 20.67 20.56
N ASN A 196 -13.57 20.32 20.14
CA ASN A 196 -12.54 21.19 19.56
C ASN A 196 -12.11 20.80 18.12
N ALA A 197 -12.98 20.17 17.34
CA ALA A 197 -12.79 19.80 15.94
C ALA A 197 -12.36 20.97 15.03
N PHE A 198 -11.18 20.88 14.42
CA PHE A 198 -10.58 21.87 13.53
C PHE A 198 -11.37 22.25 12.26
N PHE A 199 -12.52 21.63 11.98
CA PHE A 199 -13.33 21.90 10.79
C PHE A 199 -14.81 22.14 11.13
N LYS A 200 -15.06 23.20 11.90
CA LYS A 200 -16.34 23.91 11.79
C LYS A 200 -16.43 24.55 10.39
N ARG A 201 -17.21 23.91 9.52
CA ARG A 201 -17.69 24.41 8.21
C ARG A 201 -16.65 24.40 7.08
N LEU A 202 -16.58 23.28 6.37
CA LEU A 202 -16.38 23.29 4.91
C LEU A 202 -17.70 23.68 4.20
#